data_AF-A0A379WYQ8-F1
#
_entry.id   AF-A0A379WYQ8-F1
#
_cell.length_a   1.000
_cell.length_b   1.000
_cell.length_c   1.000
_cell.angle_alpha   90.00
_cell.angle_beta   90.00
_cell.angle_gamma   90.00
#
_symmetry.space_group_name_H-M   'P 1'
#
loop_
_entity.id
_entity.type
_entity.pdbx_description
1 polymer ?
#
loop_
_entity_poly.entity_id
_entity_poly.type
_entity_poly.pdbx_seq_one_letter_code
_entity_poly.pdbx_strand_id
1 'polypeptide(L)'
;MLVVPLGVIGALLAATFRGLTNDVYFQVGLLTTIGLSAKNAILIVEFAKDLMDKEGKGLVEATLEAVRMRLRPILMTSLAFMLGVMPLVISSGAGFRARRMR
;
A
#
# COMPACT_ATOMS: atom_id res chain seq x y z
N MET A 1 4.02 -0.54 12.62
CA MET A 1 5.33 -0.26 12.00
C MET A 1 5.94 -1.46 11.26
N LEU A 2 5.58 -2.71 11.59
CA LEU A 2 6.05 -3.90 10.86
C LEU A 2 5.51 -4.06 9.41
N VAL A 3 4.56 -3.22 9.00
CA VAL A 3 3.96 -3.28 7.65
C VAL A 3 4.80 -2.56 6.58
N VAL A 4 5.75 -1.71 7.01
CA VAL A 4 6.57 -0.88 6.11
C VAL A 4 7.46 -1.74 5.19
N PRO A 5 8.18 -2.77 5.68
CA PRO A 5 9.04 -3.61 4.82
C PRO A 5 8.28 -4.33 3.71
N LEU A 6 7.00 -4.69 3.93
CA LEU A 6 6.18 -5.37 2.91
C LEU A 6 5.96 -4.49 1.67
N GLY A 7 5.71 -3.19 1.87
CA GLY A 7 5.57 -2.24 0.76
C GLY A 7 6.89 -1.97 0.03
N VAL A 8 7.98 -1.89 0.80
CA VAL A 8 9.33 -1.65 0.27
C VAL A 8 9.80 -2.81 -0.61
N ILE A 9 9.61 -4.06 -0.18
CA ILE A 9 10.00 -5.25 -0.94
C ILE A 9 9.27 -5.31 -2.29
N GLY A 10 7.95 -5.07 -2.30
CA GLY A 10 7.16 -5.07 -3.53
C GLY A 10 7.62 -4.00 -4.53
N ALA A 11 7.90 -2.79 -4.03
CA ALA A 11 8.39 -1.69 -4.86
C ALA A 11 9.80 -1.96 -5.41
N LEU A 12 10.71 -2.47 -4.59
CA LEU A 12 12.07 -2.82 -5.00
C LEU A 12 12.07 -3.94 -6.03
N LEU A 13 11.33 -5.02 -5.82
CA LEU A 13 11.21 -6.12 -6.78
C LEU A 13 10.70 -5.63 -8.14
N ALA A 14 9.65 -4.79 -8.14
CA ALA A 14 9.09 -4.24 -9.36
C ALA A 14 10.08 -3.29 -10.08
N ALA A 15 10.84 -2.50 -9.34
CA ALA A 15 11.87 -1.61 -9.90
C ALA A 15 13.04 -2.39 -10.49
N THR A 16 13.55 -3.40 -9.76
CA THR A 16 14.64 -4.27 -10.23
C THR A 16 14.23 -5.02 -11.49
N PHE A 17 13.00 -5.57 -11.55
CA PHE A 17 12.52 -6.31 -12.71
C PHE A 17 12.33 -5.42 -13.96
N ARG A 18 12.06 -4.11 -13.78
CA ARG A 18 11.96 -3.13 -14.87
C ARG A 18 13.26 -2.39 -15.19
N GLY A 19 14.33 -2.58 -14.41
CA GLY A 19 15.58 -1.82 -14.56
C GLY A 19 15.43 -0.32 -14.26
N LEU A 20 14.47 0.07 -13.42
CA LEU A 20 14.23 1.47 -13.06
C LEU A 20 15.23 1.93 -11.99
N THR A 21 15.76 3.14 -12.14
CA THR A 21 16.61 3.79 -11.14
C THR A 21 15.80 4.34 -9.97
N ASN A 22 16.42 4.42 -8.80
CA ASN A 22 15.85 5.06 -7.61
C ASN A 22 15.82 6.59 -7.78
N ASP A 23 14.83 7.08 -8.53
CA ASP A 23 14.59 8.50 -8.76
C ASP A 23 13.55 9.08 -7.76
N VAL A 24 13.35 10.40 -7.80
CA VAL A 24 12.40 11.08 -6.91
C VAL A 24 10.97 10.55 -7.08
N TYR A 25 10.59 10.11 -8.29
CA TYR A 25 9.28 9.51 -8.54
C TYR A 25 9.13 8.16 -7.83
N PHE A 26 10.16 7.32 -7.85
CA PHE A 26 10.19 6.07 -7.10
C PHE A 26 10.07 6.31 -5.59
N GLN A 27 10.77 7.32 -5.04
CA GLN A 27 10.69 7.65 -3.62
C GLN A 27 9.30 8.13 -3.20
N VAL A 28 8.68 9.01 -3.99
CA VAL A 28 7.30 9.49 -3.72
C VAL A 28 6.29 8.34 -3.83
N GLY A 29 6.45 7.45 -4.82
CA GLY A 29 5.65 6.24 -4.94
C GLY A 29 5.78 5.32 -3.73
N LEU A 30 7.01 5.09 -3.27
CA LEU A 30 7.32 4.26 -2.11
C LEU A 30 6.72 4.84 -0.82
N LEU A 31 6.84 6.15 -0.60
CA LEU A 31 6.18 6.86 0.52
C LEU A 31 4.65 6.70 0.48
N THR A 32 4.06 6.79 -0.71
CA THR A 32 2.60 6.64 -0.89
C THR A 32 2.15 5.21 -0.57
N THR A 33 2.88 4.19 -1.05
CA THR A 33 2.62 2.79 -0.74
C THR A 33 2.76 2.50 0.76
N ILE A 34 3.79 3.04 1.40
CA ILE A 34 3.99 2.93 2.86
C ILE A 34 2.81 3.58 3.61
N GLY A 35 2.39 4.78 3.22
CA GLY A 35 1.28 5.50 3.86
C GLY A 35 -0.04 4.75 3.74
N LEU A 36 -0.36 4.21 2.55
CA LEU A 36 -1.57 3.41 2.32
C LEU A 36 -1.56 2.14 3.18
N SER A 37 -0.42 1.44 3.21
CA SER A 37 -0.24 0.24 4.01
C SER A 37 -0.35 0.51 5.51
N ALA A 38 0.25 1.59 5.99
CA ALA A 38 0.16 2.03 7.37
C ALA A 38 -1.28 2.37 7.77
N LYS A 39 -2.03 3.11 6.95
CA LYS A 39 -3.44 3.43 7.20
C LYS A 39 -4.29 2.17 7.32
N ASN A 40 -4.06 1.19 6.44
CA ASN A 40 -4.79 -0.08 6.48
C ASN A 40 -4.46 -0.89 7.74
N ALA A 41 -3.19 -0.93 8.15
CA ALA A 41 -2.77 -1.62 9.38
C ALA A 41 -3.31 -0.95 10.65
N ILE A 42 -3.27 0.39 10.73
CA ILE A 42 -3.81 1.15 11.85
C ILE A 42 -5.29 0.85 12.04
N LEU A 43 -6.08 0.90 10.95
CA LEU A 43 -7.52 0.65 11.04
C LEU A 43 -7.84 -0.77 11.49
N ILE A 44 -7.09 -1.80 11.06
CA ILE A 44 -7.32 -3.17 11.54
C ILE A 44 -7.07 -3.26 13.06
N VAL A 45 -5.96 -2.69 13.54
CA VAL A 45 -5.61 -2.73 14.96
C VAL A 45 -6.61 -1.93 15.80
N GLU A 46 -7.03 -0.77 15.32
CA GLU A 46 -8.02 0.09 15.97
C GLU A 46 -9.37 -0.63 16.09
N PHE A 47 -9.88 -1.24 15.02
CA PHE A 47 -11.12 -2.02 15.06
C PHE A 47 -11.02 -3.25 15.96
N ALA A 48 -9.90 -3.97 15.93
CA ALA A 48 -9.71 -5.12 16.82
C ALA A 48 -9.70 -4.69 18.29
N LYS A 49 -9.01 -3.59 18.60
CA LYS A 49 -8.99 -3.03 19.96
C LYS A 49 -10.36 -2.56 20.39
N ASP A 50 -11.11 -1.88 19.53
CA ASP A 50 -12.48 -1.44 19.84
C ASP A 50 -13.42 -2.62 20.14
N LEU A 51 -13.33 -3.72 19.38
CA LEU A 51 -14.09 -4.95 19.64
C LEU A 51 -13.69 -5.61 20.96
N MET A 52 -12.41 -5.59 21.32
CA MET A 52 -11.94 -6.10 22.60
C MET A 52 -12.42 -5.24 23.77
N ASP A 53 -12.26 -3.91 23.68
CA ASP A 53 -12.53 -2.98 24.77
C ASP A 53 -14.03 -2.73 24.98
N LYS A 54 -14.83 -2.68 23.90
CA LYS A 54 -16.27 -2.36 23.97
C LYS A 54 -17.17 -3.58 24.04
N GLU A 55 -16.82 -4.65 23.32
CA GLU A 55 -17.65 -5.87 23.24
C GLU A 55 -17.10 -7.02 24.09
N GLY A 56 -15.91 -6.85 24.70
CA GLY A 56 -15.30 -7.87 25.55
C GLY A 56 -14.84 -9.12 24.79
N LYS A 57 -14.71 -9.04 23.45
CA LYS A 57 -14.34 -10.18 22.60
C LYS A 57 -12.91 -10.64 22.85
N GLY A 58 -12.69 -11.94 22.73
CA GLY A 58 -11.34 -12.52 22.83
C GLY A 58 -10.42 -12.02 21.72
N LEU A 59 -9.11 -11.92 22.00
CA LEU A 59 -8.09 -11.37 21.08
C LEU A 59 -8.21 -11.93 19.65
N VAL A 60 -8.36 -13.25 19.51
CA VAL A 60 -8.41 -13.94 18.21
C VAL A 60 -9.72 -13.62 17.47
N GLU A 61 -10.84 -13.60 18.19
CA GLU A 61 -12.18 -13.33 17.64
C GLU A 61 -12.28 -11.88 17.14
N ALA A 62 -11.86 -10.92 17.97
CA ALA A 62 -11.82 -9.51 17.62
C ALA A 62 -10.92 -9.23 16.40
N THR A 63 -9.77 -9.91 16.33
CA THR A 63 -8.85 -9.78 15.19
C THR A 63 -9.47 -10.32 13.90
N LEU A 64 -10.10 -11.51 13.94
CA LEU A 64 -10.75 -12.11 12.78
C LEU A 64 -11.87 -11.23 12.23
N GLU A 65 -12.67 -10.65 13.12
CA GLU A 65 -13.79 -9.79 12.73
C GLU A 65 -13.31 -8.45 12.19
N ALA A 66 -12.32 -7.82 12.83
CA ALA A 66 -11.68 -6.61 12.33
C ALA A 66 -11.10 -6.81 10.92
N VAL A 67 -10.39 -7.92 10.69
CA VAL A 67 -9.85 -8.24 9.35
C VAL A 67 -10.98 -8.44 8.33
N ARG A 68 -12.05 -9.15 8.68
CA ARG A 68 -13.20 -9.36 7.77
C ARG A 68 -13.89 -8.05 7.38
N MET A 69 -14.09 -7.14 8.32
CA MET A 69 -14.70 -5.83 8.06
C MET A 69 -13.84 -4.98 7.12
N ARG A 70 -12.52 -5.07 7.24
CA ARG A 70 -11.56 -4.26 6.47
C ARG A 70 -11.18 -4.86 5.12
N LEU A 71 -11.43 -6.15 4.88
CA LEU A 71 -11.04 -6.85 3.65
C LEU A 71 -11.62 -6.20 2.39
N ARG A 72 -12.92 -5.89 2.37
CA ARG A 72 -13.57 -5.23 1.22
C ARG A 72 -12.98 -3.84 0.94
N PRO A 73 -12.88 -2.93 1.94
CA PRO A 73 -12.20 -1.63 1.75
C PRO A 73 -10.74 -1.73 1.27
N ILE A 74 -9.97 -2.67 1.81
CA ILE A 74 -8.56 -2.85 1.42
C ILE A 74 -8.48 -3.28 -0.05
N LEU A 75 -9.26 -4.27 -0.46
CA LEU A 75 -9.30 -4.71 -1.85
C LEU A 75 -9.74 -3.60 -2.80
N MET A 76 -10.77 -2.84 -2.45
CA MET A 76 -11.25 -1.72 -3.27
C MET A 76 -10.16 -0.68 -3.51
N THR A 77 -9.48 -0.24 -2.45
CA THR A 77 -8.42 0.78 -2.56
C THR A 77 -7.19 0.27 -3.29
N SER A 78 -6.76 -0.97 -3.02
CA SER A 78 -5.61 -1.57 -3.70
C SER A 78 -5.87 -1.78 -5.20
N LEU A 79 -7.06 -2.26 -5.57
CA LEU A 79 -7.43 -2.44 -6.98
C LEU A 79 -7.55 -1.11 -7.72
N ALA A 80 -8.22 -0.13 -7.13
CA ALA A 80 -8.32 1.20 -7.72
C ALA A 80 -6.94 1.85 -7.91
N PHE A 81 -6.05 1.72 -6.92
CA PHE A 81 -4.69 2.23 -7.03
C PHE A 81 -3.89 1.51 -8.13
N MET A 82 -3.91 0.17 -8.17
CA MET A 82 -3.21 -0.62 -9.20
C MET A 82 -3.70 -0.29 -10.61
N LEU A 83 -5.02 -0.20 -10.81
CA LEU A 83 -5.59 0.18 -12.11
C LEU A 83 -5.30 1.64 -12.45
N GLY A 84 -5.29 2.55 -11.47
CA GLY A 84 -4.95 3.96 -11.68
C GLY A 84 -3.49 4.19 -12.07
N VAL A 85 -2.55 3.38 -11.55
CA VAL A 85 -1.13 3.46 -11.92
C VAL A 85 -0.77 2.63 -13.15
N MET A 86 -1.61 1.67 -13.55
CA MET A 86 -1.37 0.80 -14.73
C MET A 86 -1.05 1.62 -16.01
N PRO A 87 -1.79 2.69 -16.36
CA PRO A 87 -1.46 3.51 -17.53
C PRO A 87 -0.08 4.18 -17.44
N LEU A 88 0.33 4.66 -16.25
CA LEU A 88 1.64 5.28 -16.05
C LEU A 88 2.78 4.28 -16.23
N VAL A 89 2.50 3.02 -15.90
CA VAL A 89 3.43 1.91 -15.91
C VAL A 89 3.62 1.31 -17.32
N ILE A 90 2.60 1.42 -18.19
CA ILE A 90 2.63 0.97 -19.60
C ILE A 90 2.99 2.13 -20.54
N SER A 91 2.66 3.37 -20.17
CA SER A 91 2.97 4.57 -20.94
C SER A 91 4.48 4.70 -21.17
N SER A 92 4.85 4.61 -22.45
CA SER A 92 6.21 4.87 -22.93
C SER A 92 6.39 6.32 -23.40
N GLY A 93 5.41 7.21 -23.16
CA GLY A 93 5.29 8.52 -23.82
C GLY A 93 5.22 9.75 -22.90
N ALA A 94 5.77 10.86 -23.40
CA ALA A 94 5.79 12.25 -22.90
C ALA A 94 6.47 12.56 -21.56
N GLY A 95 6.46 11.67 -20.56
CA GLY A 95 7.19 11.85 -19.29
C GLY A 95 8.71 11.58 -19.40
N PHE A 96 9.15 10.92 -20.47
CA PHE A 96 10.56 10.58 -20.72
C PHE A 96 11.43 11.81 -21.03
N ARG A 97 10.83 12.91 -21.52
CA ARG A 97 11.56 14.17 -21.83
C ARG A 97 11.97 14.96 -20.58
N ALA A 98 11.23 14.85 -19.47
CA ALA A 98 11.62 15.51 -18.22
C ALA A 98 12.78 14.81 -17.51
N ARG A 99 13.02 13.51 -17.79
CA ARG A 99 14.16 12.75 -17.24
C ARG A 99 15.47 12.97 -17.99
N ARG A 100 15.45 13.59 -19.17
CA ARG A 100 16.62 13.78 -20.04
C ARG A 100 17.01 15.25 -20.24
N MET A 101 16.34 16.19 -19.59
CA MET A 101 16.72 17.60 -19.58
C MET A 101 17.56 17.88 -18.33
N ARG A 102 18.73 17.24 -18.28
CA ARG A 102 19.94 17.74 -17.66
C ARG A 102 21.00 17.81 -18.75
#